data_AF-A0AA39NZC5-F1
#
_entry.id   AF-A0AA39NZC5-F1
#
_cell.length_a   1.000
_cell.length_b   1.000
_cell.length_c   1.000
_cell.angle_alpha   90.00
_cell.angle_beta   90.00
_cell.angle_gamma   90.00
#
_symmetry.space_group_name_H-M   'P 1'
#
loop_
_entity.id
_entity.type
_entity.pdbx_description
1 polymer ?
#
loop_
_entity_poly.entity_id
_entity_poly.type
_entity_poly.pdbx_seq_one_letter_code
_entity_poly.pdbx_strand_id
1 'polypeptide(L)'
;RCKDCFLNDLVCMPCCVHRHRWNPFHHIERWTGLYFTATALKAIGLCIQLNHQSLKCPVPIPCHVKLRILHTTGIHDVAIDYCGCERQIPQHIQLLRCGWYPASQQVVKTCATFRLLEMFHLLSLVSKTTTYNFCRMLERMSDNMGLNTRPSHRAALMCMLIQWQHLRLLKRGRWAHDVTGPEGTKPSKPAVLCPSCPRPGINLPSDWDQVPPHLK
;
A
#
# COMPACT_ATOMS: atom_id res chain seq x y z
N ARG A 1 11.60 23.01 -7.17
CA ARG A 1 12.64 22.22 -6.46
C ARG A 1 12.01 21.00 -5.81
N CYS A 2 12.80 19.98 -5.46
CA CYS A 2 12.33 18.79 -4.75
C CYS A 2 12.97 18.72 -3.36
N LYS A 3 12.18 18.40 -2.33
CA LYS A 3 12.62 18.35 -0.93
C LYS A 3 13.24 17.00 -0.55
N ASP A 4 12.91 15.96 -1.29
CA ASP A 4 13.32 14.58 -1.00
C ASP A 4 14.52 14.12 -1.84
N CYS A 5 14.81 14.82 -2.95
CA CYS A 5 16.02 14.57 -3.73
C CYS A 5 17.26 14.94 -2.91
N PHE A 6 18.33 14.15 -3.05
CA PHE A 6 19.62 14.45 -2.43
C PHE A 6 20.14 15.85 -2.80
N LEU A 7 20.01 16.22 -4.08
CA LEU A 7 20.29 17.57 -4.55
C LEU A 7 19.00 18.39 -4.60
N ASN A 8 18.99 19.48 -3.83
CA ASN A 8 17.86 20.41 -3.75
C ASN A 8 17.95 21.55 -4.79
N ASP A 9 18.17 21.18 -6.05
CA ASP A 9 18.34 22.16 -7.13
C ASP A 9 17.02 22.79 -7.56
N LEU A 10 17.13 24.02 -8.07
CA LEU A 10 16.06 24.67 -8.82
C LEU A 10 16.13 24.24 -10.27
N VAL A 11 15.05 23.62 -10.75
CA VAL A 11 14.91 23.16 -12.12
C VAL A 11 13.59 23.65 -12.69
N CYS A 12 13.52 23.80 -14.01
CA CYS A 12 12.27 24.06 -14.70
C CYS A 12 11.30 22.86 -14.58
N MET A 13 10.00 23.08 -14.86
CA MET A 13 8.99 22.03 -14.72
C MET A 13 9.28 20.78 -15.57
N PRO A 14 9.68 20.87 -16.85
CA PRO A 14 10.01 19.68 -17.65
C PRO A 14 11.16 18.86 -17.07
N CYS A 15 12.23 19.51 -16.62
CA CYS A 15 13.36 18.84 -15.96
C CYS A 15 12.93 18.20 -14.63
N CYS A 16 12.03 18.84 -13.88
CA CYS A 16 11.45 18.28 -12.67
C CYS A 16 10.65 17.01 -12.99
N VAL A 17 9.73 17.05 -13.96
CA VAL A 17 8.94 15.90 -14.38
C VAL A 17 9.84 14.75 -14.83
N HIS A 18 10.84 15.04 -15.68
CA HIS A 18 11.78 14.03 -16.17
C HIS A 18 12.53 13.33 -15.03
N ARG A 19 13.06 14.09 -14.06
CA ARG A 19 13.78 13.57 -12.89
C ARG A 19 12.90 12.66 -12.01
N HIS A 20 11.62 12.98 -11.87
CA HIS A 20 10.72 12.28 -10.95
C HIS A 20 9.90 11.16 -11.60
N ARG A 21 10.16 10.81 -12.88
CA ARG A 21 9.54 9.64 -13.51
C ARG A 21 9.75 8.35 -12.73
N TRP A 22 10.91 8.23 -12.08
CA TRP A 22 11.28 7.08 -11.26
C TRP A 22 11.03 7.27 -9.77
N ASN A 23 10.72 8.50 -9.36
CA ASN A 23 10.49 8.87 -7.96
C ASN A 23 9.20 9.70 -7.84
N PRO A 24 8.04 9.11 -8.16
CA PRO A 24 6.77 9.83 -8.30
C PRO A 24 6.15 10.29 -6.97
N PHE A 25 6.74 9.89 -5.84
CA PHE A 25 6.24 10.16 -4.48
C PHE A 25 7.11 11.14 -3.71
N HIS A 26 7.94 11.90 -4.41
CA HIS A 26 8.72 12.97 -3.81
C HIS A 26 7.90 14.26 -3.65
N HIS A 27 8.14 14.97 -2.55
CA HIS A 27 7.57 16.28 -2.26
C HIS A 27 8.30 17.36 -3.03
N ILE A 28 7.54 18.15 -3.79
CA ILE A 28 8.09 19.24 -4.60
C ILE A 28 7.43 20.57 -4.24
N GLU A 29 8.19 21.64 -4.50
CA GLU A 29 7.75 23.00 -4.33
C GLU A 29 7.96 23.80 -5.62
N ARG A 30 6.97 24.63 -5.95
CA ARG A 30 7.00 25.56 -7.09
C ARG A 30 7.24 26.98 -6.58
N TRP A 31 8.15 27.69 -7.26
CA TRP A 31 8.35 29.12 -7.05
C TRP A 31 7.19 29.91 -7.65
N THR A 32 6.59 30.80 -6.87
CA THR A 32 5.47 31.66 -7.30
C THR A 32 5.93 33.04 -7.81
N GLY A 33 7.21 33.36 -7.67
CA GLY A 33 7.75 34.72 -7.83
C GLY A 33 8.11 35.36 -6.49
N LEU A 34 7.39 35.01 -5.42
CA LEU A 34 7.59 35.56 -4.07
C LEU A 34 8.04 34.50 -3.06
N TYR A 35 7.44 33.30 -3.11
CA TYR A 35 7.75 32.21 -2.19
C TYR A 35 7.52 30.83 -2.82
N PHE A 36 8.00 29.79 -2.15
CA PHE A 36 7.78 28.40 -2.53
C PHE A 36 6.45 27.89 -2.00
N THR A 37 5.64 27.30 -2.89
CA THR A 37 4.39 26.62 -2.54
C THR A 37 4.51 25.13 -2.82
N ALA A 38 3.97 24.30 -1.93
CA ALA A 38 3.87 22.86 -2.18
C ALA A 38 3.03 22.60 -3.44
N THR A 39 3.46 21.68 -4.28
CA THR A 39 2.70 21.29 -5.47
C THR A 39 2.84 19.78 -5.71
N ALA A 40 1.86 19.18 -6.38
CA ALA A 40 1.94 17.78 -6.75
C ALA A 40 2.71 17.61 -8.07
N LEU A 41 3.46 16.51 -8.21
CA LEU A 41 4.09 16.15 -9.48
C LEU A 41 3.05 16.02 -10.61
N LYS A 42 1.86 15.51 -10.29
CA LYS A 42 0.70 15.50 -11.18
C LYS A 42 0.33 16.89 -11.71
N ALA A 43 0.34 17.91 -10.83
CA ALA A 43 -0.07 19.27 -11.19
C ALA A 43 0.91 19.95 -12.16
N ILE A 44 2.17 19.52 -12.20
CA ILE A 44 3.17 19.98 -13.16
C ILE A 44 3.30 19.04 -14.39
N GLY A 45 2.39 18.07 -14.54
CA GLY A 45 2.28 17.24 -15.73
C GLY A 45 2.93 15.85 -15.66
N LEU A 46 3.33 15.37 -14.48
CA LEU A 46 3.79 13.97 -14.35
C LEU A 46 2.60 13.02 -14.49
N CYS A 47 2.63 12.18 -15.53
CA CYS A 47 1.78 11.00 -15.68
C CYS A 47 2.65 9.75 -15.76
N ILE A 48 2.24 8.68 -15.08
CA ILE A 48 2.97 7.41 -15.01
C ILE A 48 2.30 6.39 -15.90
N GLN A 49 2.99 5.97 -16.95
CA GLN A 49 2.54 4.87 -17.79
C GLN A 49 2.82 3.53 -17.09
N LEU A 50 1.79 2.69 -16.94
CA LEU A 50 1.93 1.34 -16.41
C LEU A 50 2.27 0.32 -17.51
N ASN A 51 2.90 -0.77 -17.08
CA ASN A 51 3.13 -2.01 -17.86
C ASN A 51 4.01 -1.86 -19.13
N HIS A 52 4.75 -0.76 -19.26
CA HIS A 52 5.76 -0.54 -20.31
C HIS A 52 7.08 -0.04 -19.72
N GLN A 53 8.19 -0.71 -20.02
CA GLN A 53 9.53 -0.28 -19.58
C GLN A 53 9.94 1.07 -20.18
N SER A 54 9.46 1.38 -21.39
CA SER A 54 9.69 2.66 -22.07
C SER A 54 8.91 3.84 -21.45
N LEU A 55 8.02 3.57 -20.48
CA LEU A 55 7.09 4.55 -19.90
C LEU A 55 6.19 5.24 -20.94
N LYS A 56 5.98 4.62 -22.10
CA LYS A 56 5.08 5.08 -23.15
C LYS A 56 4.27 3.91 -23.69
N CYS A 57 2.97 4.12 -23.86
CA CYS A 57 2.05 3.17 -24.46
C CYS A 57 1.47 3.76 -25.76
N PRO A 58 1.31 2.97 -26.83
CA PRO A 58 0.60 3.44 -28.03
C PRO A 58 -0.91 3.61 -27.78
N VAL A 59 -1.48 2.87 -26.81
CA VAL A 59 -2.90 2.90 -26.46
C VAL A 59 -3.05 3.10 -24.94
N PRO A 60 -2.76 4.30 -24.41
CA PRO A 60 -2.90 4.58 -22.99
C PRO A 60 -4.38 4.72 -22.62
N ILE A 61 -4.79 4.12 -21.49
CA ILE A 61 -6.13 4.29 -20.92
C ILE A 61 -6.00 5.04 -19.59
N PRO A 62 -6.58 6.25 -19.45
CA PRO A 62 -6.42 7.05 -18.25
C PRO A 62 -7.11 6.41 -17.04
N CYS A 63 -6.50 6.54 -15.86
CA CYS A 63 -7.13 6.18 -14.60
C CYS A 63 -8.07 7.31 -14.08
N HIS A 64 -8.74 7.04 -12.96
CA HIS A 64 -9.60 8.00 -12.30
C HIS A 64 -8.84 9.28 -11.92
N VAL A 65 -9.42 10.44 -12.28
CA VAL A 65 -8.78 11.76 -12.10
C VAL A 65 -8.44 12.11 -10.66
N LYS A 66 -9.12 11.52 -9.67
CA LYS A 66 -8.84 11.70 -8.23
C LYS A 66 -8.04 10.54 -7.60
N LEU A 67 -7.24 9.82 -8.39
CA LEU A 67 -6.39 8.75 -7.87
C LEU A 67 -5.39 9.30 -6.85
N ARG A 68 -5.37 8.66 -5.67
CA ARG A 68 -4.43 8.93 -4.59
C ARG A 68 -3.62 7.69 -4.25
N ILE A 69 -2.34 7.89 -4.01
CA ILE A 69 -1.43 6.83 -3.59
C ILE A 69 -0.94 7.13 -2.18
N LEU A 70 -1.18 6.18 -1.27
CA LEU A 70 -0.61 6.19 0.07
C LEU A 70 0.79 5.57 -0.02
N HIS A 71 1.79 6.36 0.34
CA HIS A 71 3.20 5.99 0.31
C HIS A 71 3.89 6.33 1.63
N THR A 72 5.10 5.80 1.84
CA THR A 72 5.86 6.02 3.08
C THR A 72 6.24 7.47 3.31
N THR A 73 6.23 8.32 2.29
CA THR A 73 6.46 9.77 2.41
C THR A 73 5.17 10.57 2.62
N GLY A 74 3.99 9.95 2.53
CA GLY A 74 2.70 10.64 2.64
C GLY A 74 1.70 10.20 1.58
N ILE A 75 0.69 11.04 1.35
CA ILE A 75 -0.43 10.81 0.45
C ILE A 75 -0.25 11.71 -0.78
N HIS A 76 -0.18 11.09 -1.95
CA HIS A 76 0.15 11.75 -3.21
C HIS A 76 -1.03 11.70 -4.17
N ASP A 77 -1.35 12.84 -4.79
CA ASP A 77 -2.23 12.88 -5.96
C ASP A 77 -1.41 12.51 -7.19
N VAL A 78 -1.80 11.43 -7.87
CA VAL A 78 -1.03 10.85 -8.98
C VAL A 78 -1.91 10.75 -10.23
N ALA A 79 -1.30 10.92 -11.40
CA ALA A 79 -1.90 10.58 -12.69
C ALA A 79 -1.18 9.37 -13.25
N ILE A 80 -1.96 8.40 -13.73
CA ILE A 80 -1.43 7.16 -14.27
C ILE A 80 -2.25 6.79 -15.52
N ASP A 81 -1.58 6.11 -16.44
CA ASP A 81 -2.19 5.54 -17.62
C ASP A 81 -1.99 4.02 -17.59
N TYR A 82 -3.09 3.28 -17.73
CA TYR A 82 -3.07 1.85 -17.96
C TYR A 82 -2.61 1.56 -19.39
N CYS A 83 -2.03 0.38 -19.58
CA CYS A 83 -1.78 -0.18 -20.90
C CYS A 83 -3.08 -0.78 -21.45
N GLY A 84 -3.50 -0.30 -22.63
CA GLY A 84 -4.66 -0.81 -23.39
C GLY A 84 -4.28 -1.51 -24.70
N CYS A 85 -3.05 -2.02 -24.82
CA CYS A 85 -2.61 -2.75 -26.01
C CYS A 85 -3.34 -4.10 -26.17
N GLU A 86 -3.21 -4.76 -27.32
CA GLU A 86 -3.93 -6.01 -27.65
C GLU A 86 -3.80 -7.11 -26.58
N ARG A 87 -2.63 -7.24 -25.94
CA ARG A 87 -2.39 -8.17 -24.83
C ARG A 87 -2.56 -7.51 -23.46
N GLN A 88 -3.59 -6.68 -23.30
CA GLN A 88 -3.83 -6.01 -22.02
C GLN A 88 -4.15 -7.02 -20.92
N ILE A 89 -3.54 -6.79 -19.76
CA ILE A 89 -3.90 -7.47 -18.52
C ILE A 89 -4.90 -6.60 -17.75
N PRO A 90 -5.73 -7.18 -16.86
CA PRO A 90 -6.69 -6.42 -16.07
C PRO A 90 -6.03 -5.26 -15.29
N GLN A 91 -6.72 -4.12 -15.19
CA GLN A 91 -6.19 -2.89 -14.59
C GLN A 91 -5.66 -3.09 -13.16
N HIS A 92 -6.36 -3.87 -12.34
CA HIS A 92 -5.91 -4.18 -10.98
C HIS A 92 -4.60 -4.99 -10.96
N ILE A 93 -4.37 -5.88 -11.94
CA ILE A 93 -3.10 -6.61 -12.08
C ILE A 93 -1.98 -5.66 -12.51
N GLN A 94 -2.25 -4.68 -13.38
CA GLN A 94 -1.26 -3.66 -13.74
C GLN A 94 -0.76 -2.88 -12.52
N LEU A 95 -1.68 -2.50 -11.62
CA LEU A 95 -1.35 -1.84 -10.35
C LEU A 95 -0.52 -2.76 -9.44
N LEU A 96 -0.92 -4.03 -9.30
CA LEU A 96 -0.19 -4.98 -8.47
C LEU A 96 1.22 -5.24 -9.00
N ARG A 97 1.42 -5.30 -10.32
CA ARG A 97 2.75 -5.45 -10.94
C ARG A 97 3.68 -4.27 -10.68
N CYS A 98 3.17 -3.05 -10.56
CA CYS A 98 3.97 -1.90 -10.15
C CYS A 98 4.04 -1.72 -8.61
N GLY A 99 3.59 -2.72 -7.85
CA GLY A 99 3.68 -2.72 -6.39
C GLY A 99 2.65 -1.81 -5.71
N TRP A 100 1.53 -1.52 -6.35
CA TRP A 100 0.43 -0.73 -5.80
C TRP A 100 -0.78 -1.60 -5.55
N TYR A 101 -1.20 -1.66 -4.30
CA TYR A 101 -2.36 -2.40 -3.86
C TYR A 101 -3.60 -1.49 -3.94
N PRO A 102 -4.62 -1.80 -4.75
CA PRO A 102 -5.80 -0.96 -4.85
C PRO A 102 -6.79 -1.24 -3.71
N ALA A 103 -7.50 -0.20 -3.25
CA ALA A 103 -8.55 -0.35 -2.25
C ALA A 103 -9.88 -0.90 -2.83
N SER A 104 -10.04 -0.87 -4.15
CA SER A 104 -11.21 -1.35 -4.89
C SER A 104 -10.76 -1.94 -6.23
N GLN A 105 -11.56 -2.83 -6.82
CA GLN A 105 -11.18 -3.56 -8.05
C GLN A 105 -11.79 -2.95 -9.32
N GLN A 106 -12.90 -2.23 -9.21
CA GLN A 106 -13.62 -1.64 -10.35
C GLN A 106 -13.14 -0.21 -10.64
N VAL A 107 -13.54 0.75 -9.80
CA VAL A 107 -13.11 2.16 -9.92
C VAL A 107 -12.09 2.47 -8.85
N VAL A 108 -10.82 2.43 -9.22
CA VAL A 108 -9.70 2.64 -8.31
C VAL A 108 -9.50 4.13 -8.05
N LYS A 109 -9.78 4.57 -6.81
CA LYS A 109 -9.54 5.96 -6.38
C LYS A 109 -8.39 6.07 -5.38
N THR A 110 -8.05 4.98 -4.71
CA THR A 110 -7.03 4.95 -3.66
C THR A 110 -6.23 3.66 -3.79
N CYS A 111 -4.91 3.77 -3.78
CA CYS A 111 -4.02 2.63 -3.64
C CYS A 111 -3.03 2.88 -2.50
N ALA A 112 -2.47 1.80 -1.94
CA ALA A 112 -1.30 1.86 -1.09
C ALA A 112 -0.12 1.18 -1.80
N THR A 113 1.08 1.75 -1.66
CA THR A 113 2.29 1.03 -2.09
C THR A 113 2.51 -0.21 -1.22
N PHE A 114 3.05 -1.30 -1.79
CA PHE A 114 3.39 -2.50 -1.03
C PHE A 114 4.33 -2.17 0.13
N ARG A 115 5.31 -1.30 -0.10
CA ARG A 115 6.24 -0.83 0.93
C ARG A 115 5.53 -0.16 2.11
N LEU A 116 4.47 0.61 1.87
CA LEU A 116 3.65 1.16 2.95
C LEU A 116 2.94 0.06 3.75
N LEU A 117 2.34 -0.91 3.07
CA LEU A 117 1.63 -2.01 3.72
C LEU A 117 2.59 -2.91 4.53
N GLU A 118 3.80 -3.14 4.06
CA GLU A 118 4.86 -3.83 4.81
C GLU A 118 5.26 -3.04 6.05
N MET A 119 5.54 -1.75 5.89
CA MET A 119 5.90 -0.87 6.99
C MET A 119 4.81 -0.84 8.07
N PHE A 120 3.55 -0.67 7.68
CA PHE A 120 2.44 -0.70 8.63
C PHE A 120 2.29 -2.06 9.30
N HIS A 121 2.42 -3.16 8.56
CA HIS A 121 2.34 -4.49 9.16
C HIS A 121 3.39 -4.67 10.25
N LEU A 122 4.65 -4.27 9.99
CA LEU A 122 5.71 -4.32 11.00
C LEU A 122 5.42 -3.41 12.20
N LEU A 123 5.01 -2.15 11.98
CA LEU A 123 4.65 -1.23 13.06
C LEU A 123 3.47 -1.73 13.89
N SER A 124 2.47 -2.36 13.26
CA SER A 124 1.32 -2.93 13.97
C SER A 124 1.73 -4.05 14.94
N LEU A 125 2.78 -4.81 14.59
CA LEU A 125 3.31 -5.90 15.41
C LEU A 125 4.24 -5.39 16.52
N VAL A 126 5.12 -4.43 16.21
CA VAL A 126 6.15 -3.95 17.14
C VAL A 126 5.60 -2.91 18.12
N SER A 127 4.87 -1.91 17.62
CA SER A 127 4.43 -0.75 18.42
C SER A 127 2.92 -0.73 18.67
N LYS A 128 2.18 -1.78 18.28
CA LYS A 128 0.72 -1.87 18.41
C LYS A 128 0.00 -0.64 17.83
N THR A 129 0.56 -0.06 16.77
CA THR A 129 0.03 1.15 16.15
C THR A 129 -1.33 0.86 15.52
N THR A 130 -2.34 1.64 15.89
CA THR A 130 -3.66 1.54 15.28
C THR A 130 -3.65 2.12 13.88
N THR A 131 -4.52 1.60 13.01
CA THR A 131 -4.67 2.13 11.65
C THR A 131 -5.09 3.60 11.64
N TYR A 132 -5.84 4.04 12.65
CA TYR A 132 -6.19 5.46 12.83
C TYR A 132 -4.94 6.32 13.03
N ASN A 133 -4.07 5.97 13.99
CA ASN A 133 -2.86 6.72 14.28
C ASN A 133 -1.93 6.76 13.06
N PHE A 134 -1.82 5.65 12.34
CA PHE A 134 -1.00 5.60 11.14
C PHE A 134 -1.57 6.41 9.96
N CYS A 135 -2.90 6.39 9.75
CA CYS A 135 -3.53 7.27 8.77
C CYS A 135 -3.28 8.74 9.12
N ARG A 136 -3.44 9.10 10.39
CA ARG A 136 -3.20 10.46 10.87
C ARG A 136 -1.74 10.88 10.71
N MET A 137 -0.80 9.96 10.90
CA MET A 137 0.62 10.17 10.60
C MET A 137 0.81 10.48 9.11
N LEU A 138 0.27 9.67 8.20
CA LEU A 138 0.36 9.90 6.75
C LEU A 138 -0.27 11.24 6.33
N GLU A 139 -1.40 11.60 6.92
CA GLU A 139 -2.05 12.90 6.71
C GLU A 139 -1.12 14.04 7.14
N ARG A 140 -0.52 13.96 8.33
CA ARG A 140 0.44 14.96 8.83
C ARG A 140 1.74 15.02 8.03
N MET A 141 2.23 13.88 7.52
CA MET A 141 3.38 13.87 6.61
C MET A 141 3.08 14.57 5.28
N SER A 142 1.81 14.57 4.86
CA SER A 142 1.38 15.23 3.63
C SER A 142 1.07 16.72 3.85
N ASP A 143 0.45 17.05 4.98
CA ASP A 143 0.11 18.40 5.41
C ASP A 143 0.06 18.45 6.93
N ASN A 144 1.14 18.91 7.56
CA ASN A 144 1.22 18.98 9.02
C ASN A 144 0.42 20.16 9.60
N MET A 145 0.15 21.19 8.80
CA MET A 145 -0.59 22.38 9.22
C MET A 145 -2.11 22.13 9.20
N GLY A 146 -2.54 21.08 8.50
CA GLY A 146 -3.97 20.73 8.37
C GLY A 146 -4.75 21.75 7.55
N LEU A 147 -4.07 22.57 6.73
CA LEU A 147 -4.68 23.62 5.92
C LEU A 147 -5.49 23.02 4.76
N ASN A 148 -5.10 21.84 4.29
CA ASN A 148 -5.80 21.08 3.28
C ASN A 148 -6.56 19.92 3.94
N THR A 149 -7.85 20.12 4.17
CA THR A 149 -8.73 19.05 4.65
C THR A 149 -8.93 18.02 3.54
N ARG A 150 -8.45 16.79 3.78
CA ARG A 150 -8.60 15.66 2.87
C ARG A 150 -9.69 14.71 3.39
N PRO A 151 -10.45 14.05 2.50
CA PRO A 151 -11.28 12.92 2.87
C PRO A 151 -10.46 11.86 3.62
N SER A 152 -11.04 11.28 4.67
CA SER A 152 -10.34 10.24 5.43
C SER A 152 -10.02 9.03 4.55
N HIS A 153 -8.75 8.61 4.58
CA HIS A 153 -8.28 7.43 3.88
C HIS A 153 -8.31 6.16 4.75
N ARG A 154 -8.81 6.27 5.99
CA ARG A 154 -8.79 5.18 6.97
C ARG A 154 -9.53 3.93 6.51
N ALA A 155 -10.74 4.08 5.97
CA ALA A 155 -11.53 2.95 5.52
C ALA A 155 -10.85 2.20 4.35
N ALA A 156 -10.33 2.96 3.38
CA ALA A 156 -9.57 2.39 2.26
C ALA A 156 -8.31 1.67 2.75
N LEU A 157 -7.54 2.30 3.66
CA LEU A 157 -6.34 1.68 4.22
C LEU A 157 -6.67 0.42 5.01
N MET A 158 -7.70 0.44 5.85
CA MET A 158 -8.17 -0.74 6.59
C MET A 158 -8.50 -1.92 5.66
N CYS A 159 -9.22 -1.66 4.57
CA CYS A 159 -9.57 -2.69 3.58
C CYS A 159 -8.31 -3.33 2.99
N MET A 160 -7.38 -2.50 2.50
CA MET A 160 -6.11 -2.98 1.92
C MET A 160 -5.27 -3.74 2.95
N LEU A 161 -5.25 -3.31 4.20
CA LEU A 161 -4.50 -3.96 5.28
C LEU A 161 -5.05 -5.33 5.64
N ILE A 162 -6.38 -5.48 5.74
CA ILE A 162 -7.02 -6.77 6.03
C ILE A 162 -6.67 -7.77 4.91
N GLN A 163 -6.82 -7.34 3.65
CA GLN A 163 -6.50 -8.18 2.49
C GLN A 163 -5.00 -8.51 2.45
N TRP A 164 -4.13 -7.54 2.74
CA TRP A 164 -2.70 -7.75 2.80
C TRP A 164 -2.28 -8.76 3.86
N GLN A 165 -2.80 -8.63 5.09
CA GLN A 165 -2.53 -9.56 6.18
C GLN A 165 -3.00 -10.98 5.84
N HIS A 166 -4.17 -11.10 5.20
CA HIS A 166 -4.65 -12.38 4.70
C HIS A 166 -3.68 -13.00 3.68
N LEU A 167 -3.19 -12.22 2.71
CA LEU A 167 -2.20 -12.69 1.74
C LEU A 167 -0.88 -13.11 2.41
N ARG A 168 -0.43 -12.38 3.44
CA ARG A 168 0.77 -12.75 4.22
C ARG A 168 0.57 -14.05 4.98
N LEU A 169 -0.63 -14.27 5.52
CA LEU A 169 -1.00 -15.51 6.19
C LEU A 169 -0.97 -16.71 5.22
N LEU A 170 -1.61 -16.57 4.05
CA LEU A 170 -1.59 -17.60 3.00
C LEU A 170 -0.17 -17.93 2.53
N LYS A 171 0.67 -16.90 2.36
CA LYS A 171 2.08 -17.08 1.97
C LYS A 171 2.86 -17.83 3.04
N ARG A 172 2.65 -17.54 4.33
CA ARG A 172 3.41 -18.13 5.44
C ARG A 172 3.28 -19.65 5.50
N GLY A 173 2.08 -20.21 5.35
CA GLY A 173 1.93 -21.67 5.33
C GLY A 173 1.70 -22.27 3.95
N ARG A 174 2.15 -21.56 2.89
CA ARG A 174 2.29 -22.10 1.53
C ARG A 174 0.95 -22.54 0.90
N TRP A 175 -0.19 -22.04 1.38
CA TRP A 175 -1.52 -22.39 0.86
C TRP A 175 -1.80 -21.91 -0.56
N ALA A 176 -1.03 -20.93 -1.05
CA ALA A 176 -1.08 -20.55 -2.46
C ALA A 176 -0.58 -21.67 -3.40
N HIS A 177 0.19 -22.63 -2.88
CA HIS A 177 0.69 -23.80 -3.62
C HIS A 177 -0.10 -25.09 -3.31
N ASP A 178 -1.13 -25.02 -2.46
CA ASP A 178 -2.02 -26.15 -2.25
C ASP A 178 -2.80 -26.42 -3.55
N VAL A 179 -3.08 -27.69 -3.84
CA VAL A 179 -3.80 -28.12 -5.05
C VAL A 179 -5.20 -27.52 -5.08
N THR A 180 -5.82 -27.35 -3.90
CA THR A 180 -7.13 -26.72 -3.76
C THR A 180 -7.07 -25.19 -3.72
N GLY A 181 -5.86 -24.60 -3.76
CA GLY A 181 -5.63 -23.17 -3.68
C GLY A 181 -6.16 -22.51 -2.38
N PRO A 182 -6.22 -21.17 -2.36
CA PRO A 182 -6.74 -20.42 -1.22
C PRO A 182 -8.18 -20.77 -0.85
N GLU A 183 -9.02 -21.09 -1.84
CA GLU A 183 -10.45 -21.38 -1.65
C GLU A 183 -10.69 -22.69 -0.89
N GLY A 184 -9.81 -23.68 -1.03
CA GLY A 184 -9.88 -24.93 -0.27
C GLY A 184 -9.39 -24.82 1.18
N THR A 185 -8.95 -23.64 1.62
CA THR A 185 -8.41 -23.45 2.96
C THR A 185 -9.53 -23.53 4.00
N LYS A 186 -9.64 -24.66 4.70
CA LYS A 186 -10.59 -24.82 5.82
C LYS A 186 -10.38 -23.73 6.88
N PRO A 187 -11.45 -23.23 7.53
CA PRO A 187 -11.32 -22.34 8.68
C PRO A 187 -10.33 -22.91 9.69
N SER A 188 -9.54 -22.05 10.34
CA SER A 188 -8.49 -22.38 11.34
C SER A 188 -7.19 -23.04 10.85
N LYS A 189 -7.13 -23.63 9.64
CA LYS A 189 -5.87 -24.19 9.12
C LYS A 189 -4.70 -23.21 8.98
N PRO A 190 -4.91 -21.95 8.54
CA PRO A 190 -3.80 -21.04 8.33
C PRO A 190 -3.34 -20.32 9.61
N ALA A 191 -4.05 -20.51 10.73
CA ALA A 191 -3.67 -19.92 12.00
C ALA A 191 -2.50 -20.69 12.64
N VAL A 192 -1.57 -19.95 13.25
CA VAL A 192 -0.54 -20.57 14.08
C VAL A 192 -1.20 -21.09 15.34
N LEU A 193 -1.00 -22.38 15.59
CA LEU A 193 -1.45 -23.05 16.79
C LEU A 193 -0.75 -22.41 18.00
N CYS A 194 -1.52 -21.82 18.93
CA CYS A 194 -0.96 -21.29 20.17
C CYS A 194 -0.24 -22.40 20.94
N PRO A 195 1.07 -22.23 21.26
CA PRO A 195 1.86 -23.24 21.96
C PRO A 195 1.47 -23.37 23.43
N SER A 196 0.93 -22.31 24.03
CA SER A 196 0.47 -22.31 25.43
C SER A 196 -0.93 -22.89 25.63
N CYS A 197 -1.72 -23.03 24.55
CA CYS A 197 -3.04 -23.64 24.68
C CYS A 197 -2.90 -25.15 24.96
N PRO A 198 -3.62 -25.70 25.95
CA PRO A 198 -3.60 -27.12 26.26
C PRO A 198 -4.25 -27.91 25.11
N ARG A 199 -3.53 -28.89 24.58
CA ARG A 199 -3.92 -29.72 23.43
C ARG A 199 -3.65 -31.19 23.74
N PRO A 200 -4.72 -31.98 23.96
CA PRO A 200 -4.60 -33.43 24.14
C PRO A 200 -3.79 -34.07 23.01
N GLY A 201 -2.83 -34.93 23.36
CA GLY A 201 -1.98 -35.64 22.39
C GLY A 201 -0.89 -34.79 21.71
N ILE A 202 -0.72 -33.52 22.09
CA ILE A 202 0.36 -32.66 21.60
C ILE A 202 1.23 -32.16 22.75
N ASN A 203 0.65 -31.42 23.69
CA ASN A 203 1.36 -30.78 24.81
C ASN A 203 0.67 -31.01 26.17
N LEU A 204 -0.30 -31.93 26.22
CA LEU A 204 -0.88 -32.44 27.46
C LEU A 204 -0.43 -33.89 27.69
N PRO A 205 -0.16 -34.28 28.95
CA PRO A 205 -0.03 -35.69 29.34
C PRO A 205 -1.29 -36.47 28.97
N SER A 206 -1.17 -37.78 28.75
CA SER A 206 -2.32 -38.62 28.35
C SER A 206 -3.43 -38.67 29.40
N ASP A 207 -3.08 -38.47 30.67
CA ASP A 207 -3.93 -38.49 31.87
C ASP A 207 -4.34 -37.10 32.37
N TRP A 208 -4.20 -36.07 31.52
CA TRP A 208 -4.54 -34.68 31.85
C TRP A 208 -5.99 -34.50 32.38
N ASP A 209 -6.90 -35.38 31.98
CA ASP A 209 -8.31 -35.38 32.37
C ASP A 209 -8.54 -36.03 33.75
N GLN A 210 -7.62 -36.86 34.23
CA GLN A 210 -7.69 -37.55 35.53
C GLN A 210 -7.05 -36.76 36.68
N VAL A 211 -6.43 -35.62 36.38
CA VAL A 211 -5.77 -34.79 37.39
C VAL A 211 -6.80 -34.23 38.40
N PRO A 212 -6.51 -34.25 39.71
CA PRO A 212 -7.39 -33.70 40.75
C PRO A 212 -7.78 -32.23 40.50
N PRO A 213 -8.97 -31.77 40.93
CA PRO A 213 -9.48 -30.43 40.63
C PRO A 213 -8.58 -29.27 41.11
N HIS A 214 -7.72 -29.52 42.11
CA HIS A 214 -6.82 -28.50 42.66
C HIS A 214 -5.52 -28.31 41.85
N LEU A 215 -5.28 -29.15 40.84
CA LEU A 215 -4.13 -29.11 39.94
C LEU A 215 -4.52 -28.86 38.46
N LYS A 216 -5.83 -28.73 38.18
CA LYS A 216 -6.42 -28.34 36.88
C LYS A 216 -6.53 -26.83 36.78
#